data_AF-A0A921BFZ8-F1
#
_entry.id   AF-A0A921BFZ8-F1
#
_cell.length_a   1.000
_cell.length_b   1.000
_cell.length_c   1.000
_cell.angle_alpha   90.00
_cell.angle_beta   90.00
_cell.angle_gamma   90.00
#
_symmetry.space_group_name_H-M   'P 1'
#
loop_
_entity.id
_entity.type
_entity.pdbx_description
1 polymer ?
#
loop_
_entity_poly.entity_id
_entity_poly.type
_entity_poly.pdbx_seq_one_letter_code
_entity_poly.pdbx_strand_id
1 'polypeptide(L)'
;MMLKSFAEAGAILSRRDYLDAAISNAQFLLNNMKPDGRLLRTYRNGESKLLGYLEDYAFLADGLLSLYESTFNLDWLSQTTELVTDMIALFWDESLGGFYDTGLDHEELIIRPRDIFDNAQPCGGSIATELLLKLALMTDNEEYETIAGESMRPLHSLMTRAPGGTAQWLAALDFYLSLPKEIVIIGTEDDPRTIELLDTVFKTYLPNPVIMGSPAGRRLDHDTNQLIASLPLIKHRLYTVYQPTAFVCQNYVCQLPPQIRTISNAS
;
A
#
# COMPACT_ATOMS: atom_id res chain seq x y z
N MET A 1 9.38 1.30 -7.67
CA MET A 1 8.96 0.70 -8.96
C MET A 1 9.30 -0.78 -9.09
N MET A 2 10.58 -1.20 -9.22
CA MET A 2 10.91 -2.64 -9.40
C MET A 2 10.38 -3.54 -8.29
N LEU A 3 10.44 -3.07 -7.04
CA LEU A 3 9.85 -3.74 -5.88
C LEU A 3 8.37 -4.10 -6.10
N LYS A 4 7.54 -3.09 -6.39
CA LYS A 4 6.11 -3.26 -6.69
C LYS A 4 5.88 -4.24 -7.83
N SER A 5 6.58 -4.05 -8.95
CA SER A 5 6.40 -4.90 -10.14
C SER A 5 6.69 -6.37 -9.86
N PHE A 6 7.75 -6.68 -9.12
CA PHE A 6 8.06 -8.07 -8.75
C PHE A 6 7.10 -8.64 -7.71
N ALA A 7 6.63 -7.83 -6.76
CA ALA A 7 5.63 -8.25 -5.78
C ALA A 7 4.31 -8.64 -6.49
N GLU A 8 3.76 -7.73 -7.29
CA GLU A 8 2.52 -7.94 -8.06
C GLU A 8 2.65 -9.11 -9.03
N ALA A 9 3.73 -9.16 -9.82
CA ALA A 9 3.95 -10.26 -10.77
C ALA A 9 4.13 -11.60 -10.05
N GLY A 10 4.80 -11.61 -8.89
CA GLY A 10 4.96 -12.81 -8.07
C GLY A 10 3.63 -13.37 -7.59
N ALA A 11 2.75 -12.48 -7.09
CA ALA A 11 1.40 -12.85 -6.65
C ALA A 11 0.50 -13.31 -7.80
N ILE A 12 0.41 -12.52 -8.88
CA ILE A 12 -0.51 -12.78 -10.00
C ILE A 12 -0.11 -14.02 -10.82
N LEU A 13 1.20 -14.20 -11.07
CA LEU A 13 1.71 -15.28 -11.91
C LEU A 13 2.09 -16.53 -11.10
N SER A 14 1.86 -16.52 -9.78
CA SER A 14 2.27 -17.58 -8.85
C SER A 14 3.76 -17.90 -8.97
N ARG A 15 4.61 -16.88 -9.10
CA ARG A 15 6.07 -16.98 -9.32
C ARG A 15 6.85 -16.64 -8.07
N ARG A 16 7.22 -17.68 -7.31
CA ARG A 16 7.93 -17.52 -6.04
C ARG A 16 9.28 -16.81 -6.20
N ASP A 17 9.99 -17.06 -7.28
CA ASP A 17 11.26 -16.40 -7.57
C ASP A 17 11.13 -14.89 -7.83
N TYR A 18 9.99 -14.43 -8.34
CA TYR A 18 9.70 -12.98 -8.43
C TYR A 18 9.42 -12.39 -7.05
N LEU A 19 8.65 -13.11 -6.22
CA LEU A 19 8.38 -12.67 -4.85
C LEU A 19 9.66 -12.61 -4.00
N ASP A 20 10.55 -13.60 -4.12
CA ASP A 20 11.84 -13.63 -3.43
C ASP A 20 12.75 -12.48 -3.90
N ALA A 21 12.69 -12.11 -5.19
CA ALA A 21 13.38 -10.93 -5.72
C ALA A 21 12.81 -9.62 -5.14
N ALA A 22 11.49 -9.51 -4.99
CA ALA A 22 10.84 -8.37 -4.35
C ALA A 22 11.26 -8.24 -2.87
N ILE A 23 11.23 -9.34 -2.11
CA ILE A 23 11.68 -9.39 -0.71
C ILE A 23 13.14 -8.95 -0.60
N SER A 24 14.02 -9.51 -1.44
CA SER A 24 15.44 -9.14 -1.45
C SER A 24 15.65 -7.66 -1.79
N ASN A 25 14.86 -7.12 -2.71
CA ASN A 25 14.91 -5.71 -3.07
C ASN A 25 14.44 -4.79 -1.93
N ALA A 26 13.32 -5.11 -1.28
CA ALA A 26 12.83 -4.38 -0.11
C ALA A 26 13.87 -4.38 1.03
N GLN A 27 14.41 -5.54 1.37
CA GLN A 27 15.44 -5.68 2.40
C GLN A 27 16.69 -4.86 2.06
N PHE A 28 17.13 -4.88 0.80
CA PHE A 28 18.26 -4.07 0.36
C PHE A 28 17.96 -2.58 0.57
N LEU A 29 16.80 -2.09 0.11
CA LEU A 29 16.43 -0.67 0.20
C LEU A 29 16.35 -0.23 1.67
N LEU A 30 15.65 -0.97 2.52
CA LEU A 30 15.51 -0.63 3.94
C LEU A 30 16.86 -0.64 4.68
N ASN A 31 17.70 -1.64 4.43
CA ASN A 31 18.97 -1.80 5.15
C ASN A 31 20.09 -0.86 4.67
N ASN A 32 20.06 -0.43 3.40
CA ASN A 32 21.18 0.29 2.80
C ASN A 32 20.84 1.73 2.39
N MET A 33 19.57 2.05 2.16
CA MET A 33 19.15 3.37 1.69
C MET A 33 18.61 4.27 2.78
N LYS A 34 18.33 3.75 3.99
CA LYS A 34 17.82 4.54 5.12
C LYS A 34 18.79 4.58 6.33
N PRO A 35 20.09 4.89 6.15
CA PRO A 35 20.98 5.01 7.29
C PRO A 35 20.46 6.09 8.25
N ASP A 36 20.53 5.82 9.56
CA ASP A 36 20.07 6.73 10.62
C ASP A 36 18.59 7.19 10.50
N GLY A 37 17.77 6.43 9.77
CA GLY A 37 16.34 6.71 9.61
C GLY A 37 15.98 7.67 8.48
N ARG A 38 16.95 8.22 7.72
CA ARG A 38 16.67 9.10 6.56
C ARG A 38 16.90 8.39 5.24
N LEU A 39 15.90 8.36 4.36
CA LEU A 39 16.03 7.73 3.05
C LEU A 39 16.93 8.57 2.15
N LEU A 40 17.85 7.89 1.48
CA LEU A 40 18.80 8.43 0.51
C LEU A 40 18.47 7.91 -0.89
N ARG A 41 18.86 8.68 -1.91
CA ARG A 41 18.45 8.43 -3.29
C ARG A 41 19.40 7.53 -4.08
N THR A 42 20.69 7.60 -3.81
CA THR A 42 21.70 6.93 -4.65
C THR A 42 22.51 5.94 -3.86
N TYR A 43 22.86 4.81 -4.47
CA TYR A 43 23.75 3.81 -3.90
C TYR A 43 24.86 3.49 -4.88
N ARG A 44 26.11 3.62 -4.45
CA ARG A 44 27.27 3.26 -5.28
C ARG A 44 28.44 2.87 -4.40
N ASN A 45 29.13 1.78 -4.79
CA ASN A 45 30.34 1.30 -4.12
C ASN A 45 30.17 1.07 -2.60
N GLY A 46 29.01 0.57 -2.17
CA GLY A 46 28.73 0.28 -0.76
C GLY A 46 28.20 1.46 0.05
N GLU A 47 28.01 2.62 -0.56
CA GLU A 47 27.64 3.86 0.13
C GLU A 47 26.35 4.44 -0.45
N SER A 48 25.42 4.79 0.42
CA SER A 48 24.23 5.57 0.08
C SER A 48 24.48 7.08 0.26
N LYS A 49 23.99 7.88 -0.68
CA LYS A 49 24.21 9.34 -0.73
C LYS A 49 22.99 10.07 -1.25
N LEU A 50 22.98 11.37 -0.95
CA LEU A 50 21.98 12.37 -1.34
C LEU A 50 20.63 12.10 -0.69
N LEU A 51 20.05 13.14 -0.10
CA LEU A 51 18.73 13.05 0.50
C LEU A 51 17.70 12.58 -0.53
N GLY A 52 16.84 11.66 -0.11
CA GLY A 52 15.70 11.20 -0.90
C GLY A 52 14.65 12.29 -1.02
N TYR A 53 14.03 12.34 -2.20
CA TYR A 53 12.93 13.23 -2.57
C TYR A 53 11.59 12.54 -2.30
N LEU A 54 10.50 13.29 -2.42
CA LEU A 54 9.14 12.78 -2.25
C LEU A 54 8.90 11.49 -3.04
N GLU A 55 9.33 11.45 -4.29
CA GLU A 55 9.15 10.27 -5.15
C GLU A 55 9.86 9.03 -4.59
N ASP A 56 11.04 9.19 -3.97
CA ASP A 56 11.79 8.06 -3.41
C ASP A 56 11.02 7.42 -2.25
N TYR A 57 10.38 8.24 -1.41
CA TYR A 57 9.51 7.78 -0.33
C TYR A 57 8.23 7.15 -0.88
N ALA A 58 7.52 7.87 -1.75
CA ALA A 58 6.23 7.44 -2.28
C ALA A 58 6.35 6.10 -3.02
N PHE A 59 7.35 5.95 -3.90
CA PHE A 59 7.55 4.71 -4.65
C PHE A 59 8.12 3.55 -3.83
N LEU A 60 8.89 3.82 -2.77
CA LEU A 60 9.35 2.77 -1.86
C LEU A 60 8.18 2.26 -1.02
N ALA A 61 7.41 3.17 -0.42
CA ALA A 61 6.27 2.82 0.41
C ALA A 61 5.16 2.13 -0.41
N ASP A 62 4.85 2.59 -1.62
CA ASP A 62 3.95 1.88 -2.56
C ASP A 62 4.44 0.46 -2.87
N GLY A 63 5.75 0.29 -3.09
CA GLY A 63 6.34 -1.04 -3.30
C GLY A 63 6.27 -1.96 -2.07
N LEU A 64 6.51 -1.43 -0.87
CA LEU A 64 6.39 -2.18 0.38
C LEU A 64 4.93 -2.55 0.67
N LEU A 65 3.99 -1.66 0.36
CA LEU A 65 2.56 -1.95 0.48
C LEU A 65 2.16 -3.08 -0.47
N SER A 66 2.57 -3.05 -1.74
CA SER A 66 2.31 -4.15 -2.67
C SER A 66 2.98 -5.45 -2.22
N LEU A 67 4.15 -5.39 -1.58
CA LEU A 67 4.79 -6.57 -0.99
C LEU A 67 4.01 -7.11 0.21
N TYR A 68 3.47 -6.24 1.06
CA TYR A 68 2.52 -6.62 2.11
C TYR A 68 1.28 -7.30 1.49
N GLU A 69 0.64 -6.70 0.49
CA GLU A 69 -0.56 -7.27 -0.13
C GLU A 69 -0.29 -8.65 -0.76
N SER A 70 0.95 -8.88 -1.22
CA SER A 70 1.38 -10.14 -1.85
C SER A 70 1.83 -11.21 -0.86
N THR A 71 2.16 -10.85 0.38
CA THR A 71 2.76 -11.77 1.38
C THR A 71 1.99 -11.85 2.69
N PHE A 72 1.18 -10.84 2.99
CA PHE A 72 0.57 -10.56 4.30
C PHE A 72 1.55 -10.52 5.47
N ASN A 73 2.85 -10.36 5.20
CA ASN A 73 3.82 -10.10 6.25
C ASN A 73 3.67 -8.63 6.71
N LEU A 74 3.19 -8.47 7.95
CA LEU A 74 2.96 -7.17 8.56
C LEU A 74 4.20 -6.30 8.69
N ASP A 75 5.40 -6.87 8.74
CA ASP A 75 6.63 -6.08 8.81
C ASP A 75 6.67 -5.08 7.65
N TRP A 76 6.23 -5.49 6.46
CA TRP A 76 6.15 -4.61 5.29
C TRP A 76 5.10 -3.51 5.46
N LEU A 77 3.96 -3.80 6.06
CA LEU A 77 2.94 -2.77 6.36
C LEU A 77 3.46 -1.79 7.40
N SER A 78 4.12 -2.26 8.46
CA SER A 78 4.73 -1.42 9.48
C SER A 78 5.80 -0.49 8.88
N GLN A 79 6.69 -1.03 8.03
CA GLN A 79 7.72 -0.25 7.33
C GLN A 79 7.10 0.75 6.34
N THR A 80 5.99 0.39 5.70
CA THR A 80 5.22 1.31 4.84
C THR A 80 4.68 2.47 5.66
N THR A 81 4.03 2.21 6.79
CA THR A 81 3.47 3.26 7.66
C THR A 81 4.56 4.17 8.22
N GLU A 82 5.70 3.62 8.65
CA GLU A 82 6.85 4.42 9.10
C GLU A 82 7.34 5.38 8.01
N LEU A 83 7.54 4.88 6.79
CA LEU A 83 7.96 5.70 5.66
C LEU A 83 6.93 6.76 5.29
N VAL A 84 5.63 6.46 5.38
CA VAL A 84 4.57 7.43 5.10
C VAL A 84 4.51 8.52 6.15
N THR A 85 4.70 8.20 7.43
CA THR A 85 4.83 9.19 8.50
C THR A 85 6.02 10.12 8.24
N ASP A 86 7.19 9.57 7.91
CA ASP A 86 8.37 10.35 7.55
C ASP A 86 8.11 11.21 6.28
N MET A 87 7.42 10.66 5.29
CA MET A 87 7.07 11.35 4.04
C MET A 87 6.15 12.55 4.28
N ILE A 88 5.10 12.40 5.09
CA ILE A 88 4.22 13.52 5.45
C ILE A 88 5.06 14.59 6.16
N ALA A 89 5.81 14.21 7.19
CA ALA A 89 6.59 15.16 7.99
C ALA A 89 7.62 15.95 7.17
N LEU A 90 8.23 15.33 6.15
CA LEU A 90 9.27 15.95 5.34
C LEU A 90 8.72 16.79 4.18
N PHE A 91 7.62 16.36 3.54
CA PHE A 91 7.22 16.86 2.23
C PHE A 91 5.86 17.56 2.19
N TRP A 92 4.96 17.27 3.14
CA TRP A 92 3.62 17.90 3.17
C TRP A 92 3.69 19.36 3.59
N ASP A 93 2.87 20.20 2.97
CA ASP A 93 2.67 21.59 3.36
C ASP A 93 1.17 21.93 3.40
N GLU A 94 0.69 22.25 4.61
CA GLU A 94 -0.72 22.55 4.86
C GLU A 94 -1.21 23.81 4.12
N SER A 95 -0.34 24.81 3.97
CA SER A 95 -0.70 26.09 3.33
C SER A 95 -0.86 25.94 1.82
N LEU A 96 -0.05 25.07 1.22
CA LEU A 96 -0.12 24.66 -0.17
C LEU A 96 -1.29 23.70 -0.41
N GLY A 97 -1.65 22.87 0.57
CA GLY A 97 -2.52 21.72 0.40
C GLY A 97 -1.88 20.72 -0.56
N GLY A 98 -0.59 20.43 -0.39
CA GLY A 98 0.16 19.58 -1.30
C GLY A 98 1.56 19.23 -0.80
N PHE A 99 2.25 18.39 -1.56
CA PHE A 99 3.63 17.98 -1.26
C PHE A 99 4.64 18.77 -2.10
N TYR A 100 5.81 19.03 -1.53
CA TYR A 100 7.00 19.47 -2.26
C TYR A 100 7.90 18.28 -2.59
N ASP A 101 8.75 18.40 -3.60
CA ASP A 101 9.66 17.31 -3.99
C ASP A 101 10.83 17.16 -3.01
N THR A 102 11.31 18.27 -2.45
CA THR A 102 12.44 18.28 -1.50
C THR A 102 11.95 18.25 -0.07
N GLY A 103 12.66 17.57 0.81
CA GLY A 103 12.36 17.58 2.25
C GLY A 103 12.62 18.94 2.87
N LEU A 104 12.00 19.21 4.03
CA LEU A 104 12.27 20.40 4.84
C LEU A 104 13.73 20.50 5.34
N ASP A 105 14.46 19.39 5.31
CA ASP A 105 15.85 19.22 5.70
C ASP A 105 16.85 19.40 4.54
N HIS A 106 16.37 19.71 3.33
CA HIS A 106 17.23 20.14 2.23
C HIS A 106 17.78 21.56 2.47
N GLU A 107 18.79 21.94 1.67
CA GLU A 107 19.25 23.32 1.60
C GLU A 107 18.08 24.28 1.40
N GLU A 108 18.12 25.43 2.08
CA GLU A 108 17.05 26.43 1.99
C GLU A 108 16.99 27.00 0.56
N LEU A 109 16.01 26.53 -0.20
CA LEU A 109 15.75 26.99 -1.56
C LEU A 109 14.80 28.18 -1.56
N ILE A 110 15.06 29.17 -2.41
CA ILE A 110 14.15 30.33 -2.61
C ILE A 110 12.76 29.84 -3.06
N ILE A 111 12.72 28.78 -3.88
CA ILE A 111 11.50 28.10 -4.32
C ILE A 111 11.74 26.60 -4.19
N ARG A 112 10.92 25.92 -3.39
CA ARG A 112 10.92 24.46 -3.33
C ARG A 112 10.24 23.91 -4.59
N PRO A 113 10.89 23.01 -5.35
CA PRO A 113 10.28 22.42 -6.53
C PRO A 113 9.10 21.52 -6.16
N ARG A 114 8.17 21.41 -7.10
CA ARG A 114 7.00 20.54 -7.02
C ARG A 114 6.58 20.11 -8.41
N ASP A 115 6.86 18.87 -8.77
CA ASP A 115 6.33 18.27 -9.99
C ASP A 115 4.94 17.68 -9.76
N ILE A 116 3.95 18.26 -10.43
CA ILE A 116 2.55 17.83 -10.36
C ILE A 116 2.10 17.06 -11.60
N PHE A 117 2.96 16.93 -12.60
CA PHE A 117 2.64 16.25 -13.85
C PHE A 117 3.12 14.82 -13.82
N ASP A 118 2.23 13.89 -14.15
CA ASP A 118 2.61 12.54 -14.50
C ASP A 118 3.23 12.58 -15.91
N ASN A 119 4.47 12.07 -16.01
CA ASN A 119 5.24 12.03 -17.26
C ASN A 119 5.41 10.57 -17.70
N ALA A 120 6.64 10.15 -18.03
CA ALA A 120 6.94 8.73 -18.30
C ALA A 120 6.68 7.84 -17.07
N GLN A 121 6.66 8.43 -15.88
CA GLN A 121 6.25 7.83 -14.62
C GLN A 121 5.31 8.80 -13.89
N PRO A 122 4.46 8.31 -12.98
CA PRO A 122 3.69 9.17 -12.09
C PRO A 122 4.56 10.11 -11.26
N CYS A 123 4.04 11.27 -10.89
CA CYS A 123 4.76 12.15 -9.97
C CYS A 123 4.68 11.64 -8.52
N GLY A 124 5.63 12.05 -7.67
CA GLY A 124 5.69 11.59 -6.27
C GLY A 124 4.41 11.93 -5.49
N GLY A 125 3.82 13.09 -5.77
CA GLY A 125 2.57 13.52 -5.13
C GLY A 125 1.38 12.62 -5.44
N SER A 126 1.22 12.20 -6.70
CA SER A 126 0.06 11.39 -7.11
C SER A 126 0.11 9.98 -6.52
N ILE A 127 1.32 9.41 -6.41
CA ILE A 127 1.55 8.13 -5.73
C ILE A 127 1.34 8.25 -4.22
N ALA A 128 1.87 9.32 -3.59
CA ALA A 128 1.68 9.56 -2.17
C ALA A 128 0.18 9.67 -1.82
N THR A 129 -0.60 10.36 -2.66
CA THR A 129 -2.05 10.48 -2.47
C THR A 129 -2.77 9.15 -2.58
N GLU A 130 -2.53 8.33 -3.61
CA GLU A 130 -3.15 7.00 -3.71
C GLU A 130 -2.78 6.12 -2.50
N LEU A 131 -1.51 6.15 -2.10
CA LEU A 131 -1.01 5.40 -0.96
C LEU A 131 -1.71 5.78 0.35
N LEU A 132 -1.88 7.08 0.60
CA LEU A 132 -2.59 7.59 1.77
C LEU A 132 -4.05 7.15 1.79
N LEU A 133 -4.74 7.14 0.64
CA LEU A 133 -6.12 6.65 0.55
C LEU A 133 -6.24 5.17 0.91
N LYS A 134 -5.32 4.33 0.42
CA LYS A 134 -5.28 2.90 0.78
C LYS A 134 -5.01 2.72 2.26
N LEU A 135 -3.99 3.39 2.79
CA LEU A 135 -3.63 3.29 4.21
C LEU A 135 -4.72 3.83 5.13
N ALA A 136 -5.43 4.90 4.75
CA ALA A 136 -6.57 5.40 5.50
C ALA A 136 -7.63 4.31 5.72
N LEU A 137 -7.98 3.54 4.67
CA LEU A 137 -8.91 2.41 4.79
C LEU A 137 -8.34 1.24 5.60
N MET A 138 -7.05 0.95 5.44
CA MET A 138 -6.41 -0.18 6.14
C MET A 138 -6.22 0.09 7.64
N THR A 139 -6.06 1.35 8.03
CA THR A 139 -5.69 1.77 9.40
C THR A 139 -6.74 2.60 10.11
N ASP A 140 -7.83 3.01 9.43
CA ASP A 140 -8.86 3.95 9.92
C ASP A 140 -8.23 5.26 10.40
N ASN A 141 -7.28 5.77 9.60
CA ASN A 141 -6.56 7.01 9.88
C ASN A 141 -7.15 8.18 9.09
N GLU A 142 -7.97 8.99 9.77
CA GLU A 142 -8.61 10.18 9.20
C GLU A 142 -7.61 11.24 8.71
N GLU A 143 -6.40 11.32 9.30
CA GLU A 143 -5.36 12.25 8.85
C GLU A 143 -4.89 11.90 7.44
N TYR A 144 -4.68 10.62 7.14
CA TYR A 144 -4.29 10.17 5.82
C TYR A 144 -5.36 10.47 4.77
N GLU A 145 -6.63 10.21 5.09
CA GLU A 145 -7.76 10.57 4.22
C GLU A 145 -7.81 12.09 3.97
N THR A 146 -7.65 12.89 5.03
CA THR A 146 -7.67 14.35 4.95
C THR A 146 -6.55 14.87 4.05
N ILE A 147 -5.31 14.45 4.29
CA ILE A 147 -4.15 14.86 3.49
C ILE A 147 -4.34 14.46 2.02
N ALA A 148 -4.80 13.23 1.76
CA ALA A 148 -5.06 12.76 0.41
C ALA A 148 -6.14 13.62 -0.29
N GLY A 149 -7.27 13.86 0.37
CA GLY A 149 -8.35 14.70 -0.16
C GLY A 149 -7.89 16.12 -0.47
N GLU A 150 -7.17 16.76 0.46
CA GLU A 150 -6.64 18.12 0.28
C GLU A 150 -5.61 18.19 -0.85
N SER A 151 -4.73 17.19 -0.98
CA SER A 151 -3.68 17.16 -2.02
C SER A 151 -4.22 17.24 -3.46
N MET A 152 -5.44 16.75 -3.69
CA MET A 152 -6.07 16.74 -5.01
C MET A 152 -6.82 18.04 -5.34
N ARG A 153 -7.26 18.81 -4.34
CA ARG A 153 -8.11 20.00 -4.57
C ARG A 153 -7.46 21.05 -5.47
N PRO A 154 -6.18 21.44 -5.29
CA PRO A 154 -5.55 22.44 -6.15
C PRO A 154 -5.42 21.98 -7.61
N LEU A 155 -5.47 20.67 -7.85
CA LEU A 155 -5.23 20.06 -9.16
C LEU A 155 -6.50 19.85 -9.99
N HIS A 156 -7.69 20.14 -9.45
CA HIS A 156 -8.97 19.94 -10.15
C HIS A 156 -9.01 20.55 -11.56
N SER A 157 -8.58 21.81 -11.71
CA SER A 157 -8.57 22.48 -13.03
C SER A 157 -7.55 21.83 -13.98
N LEU A 158 -6.41 21.38 -13.44
CA LEU A 158 -5.37 20.74 -14.22
C LEU A 158 -5.82 19.36 -14.73
N MET A 159 -6.41 18.54 -13.86
CA MET A 159 -6.95 17.22 -14.22
C MET A 159 -7.99 17.29 -15.34
N THR A 160 -8.80 18.35 -15.36
CA THR A 160 -9.77 18.58 -16.44
C THR A 160 -9.10 19.00 -17.76
N ARG A 161 -8.06 19.84 -17.68
CA ARG A 161 -7.43 20.44 -18.87
C ARG A 161 -6.36 19.56 -19.51
N ALA A 162 -5.70 18.72 -18.71
CA ALA A 162 -4.57 17.90 -19.14
C ALA A 162 -4.65 16.48 -18.52
N PRO A 163 -5.75 15.73 -18.73
CA PRO A 163 -5.98 14.44 -18.08
C PRO A 163 -4.87 13.41 -18.35
N GLY A 164 -4.27 13.44 -19.54
CA GLY A 164 -3.15 12.56 -19.88
C GLY A 164 -1.84 12.86 -19.12
N GLY A 165 -1.68 14.09 -18.62
CA GLY A 165 -0.54 14.48 -17.78
C GLY A 165 -0.83 14.42 -16.28
N THR A 166 -2.00 13.90 -15.90
CA THR A 166 -2.45 13.75 -14.50
C THR A 166 -3.21 12.43 -14.31
N ALA A 167 -2.83 11.39 -15.05
CA ALA A 167 -3.57 10.14 -15.08
C ALA A 167 -3.57 9.43 -13.71
N GLN A 168 -2.47 9.50 -12.97
CA GLN A 168 -2.37 8.92 -11.64
C GLN A 168 -3.18 9.72 -10.61
N TRP A 169 -3.20 11.05 -10.72
CA TRP A 169 -4.10 11.88 -9.92
C TRP A 169 -5.58 11.52 -10.16
N LEU A 170 -5.95 11.26 -11.40
CA LEU A 170 -7.31 10.80 -11.74
C LEU A 170 -7.60 9.41 -11.19
N ALA A 171 -6.61 8.51 -11.14
CA ALA A 171 -6.76 7.20 -10.49
C ALA A 171 -6.97 7.35 -8.97
N ALA A 172 -6.21 8.23 -8.31
CA ALA A 172 -6.41 8.54 -6.89
C ALA A 172 -7.79 9.20 -6.65
N LEU A 173 -8.24 10.09 -7.54
CA LEU A 173 -9.56 10.70 -7.45
C LEU A 173 -10.68 9.68 -7.67
N ASP A 174 -10.51 8.76 -8.63
CA ASP A 174 -11.43 7.64 -8.86
C ASP A 174 -11.52 6.76 -7.60
N PHE A 175 -10.37 6.41 -7.00
CA PHE A 175 -10.33 5.69 -5.73
C PHE A 175 -11.13 6.42 -4.64
N TYR A 176 -10.86 7.71 -4.44
CA TYR A 176 -11.50 8.54 -3.41
C TYR A 176 -13.02 8.70 -3.59
N LEU A 177 -13.49 8.81 -4.84
CA LEU A 177 -14.92 8.96 -5.14
C LEU A 177 -15.66 7.61 -5.25
N SER A 178 -14.92 6.51 -5.38
CA SER A 178 -15.49 5.18 -5.51
C SER A 178 -15.87 4.58 -4.16
N LEU A 179 -16.35 3.32 -4.18
CA LEU A 179 -16.49 2.48 -2.99
C LEU A 179 -15.49 1.32 -3.12
N PRO A 180 -14.21 1.53 -2.74
CA PRO A 180 -13.15 0.53 -2.86
C PRO A 180 -13.58 -0.82 -2.29
N LYS A 181 -13.14 -1.90 -2.92
CA LYS A 181 -13.42 -3.26 -2.44
C LYS A 181 -12.37 -3.62 -1.40
N GLU A 182 -12.79 -3.69 -0.15
CA GLU A 182 -11.97 -4.19 0.96
C GLU A 182 -12.01 -5.71 0.95
N ILE A 183 -10.90 -6.36 0.62
CA ILE A 183 -10.80 -7.81 0.51
C ILE A 183 -9.90 -8.31 1.64
N VAL A 184 -10.47 -9.06 2.57
CA VAL A 184 -9.73 -9.59 3.72
C VAL A 184 -9.66 -11.10 3.65
N ILE A 185 -8.45 -11.64 3.57
CA ILE A 185 -8.20 -13.08 3.49
C ILE A 185 -7.63 -13.56 4.83
N ILE A 186 -8.38 -14.44 5.50
CA ILE A 186 -7.97 -15.08 6.75
C ILE A 186 -7.70 -16.55 6.45
N GLY A 187 -6.45 -16.97 6.49
CA GLY A 187 -6.03 -18.36 6.21
C GLY A 187 -4.52 -18.55 6.31
N THR A 188 -4.01 -19.77 6.53
CA THR A 188 -2.56 -20.02 6.48
C THR A 188 -2.06 -20.08 5.04
N GLU A 189 -0.87 -19.55 4.78
CA GLU A 189 -0.26 -19.55 3.44
C GLU A 189 -0.12 -20.95 2.81
N ASP A 190 0.10 -21.98 3.63
CA ASP A 190 0.25 -23.36 3.17
C ASP A 190 -1.08 -24.10 2.93
N ASP A 191 -2.23 -23.50 3.27
CA ASP A 191 -3.53 -24.15 3.05
C ASP A 191 -3.94 -24.01 1.58
N PRO A 192 -4.17 -25.12 0.85
CA PRO A 192 -4.59 -25.06 -0.56
C PRO A 192 -5.83 -24.21 -0.80
N ARG A 193 -6.74 -24.12 0.18
CA ARG A 193 -7.96 -23.31 0.09
C ARG A 193 -7.65 -21.81 0.23
N THR A 194 -6.64 -21.45 1.03
CA THR A 194 -6.16 -20.06 1.11
C THR A 194 -5.51 -19.66 -0.20
N ILE A 195 -4.70 -20.55 -0.78
CA ILE A 195 -4.08 -20.34 -2.10
C ILE A 195 -5.15 -20.13 -3.17
N GLU A 196 -6.23 -20.93 -3.19
CA GLU A 196 -7.34 -20.77 -4.14
C GLU A 196 -8.06 -19.41 -4.01
N LEU A 197 -8.27 -18.93 -2.78
CA LEU A 197 -8.83 -17.60 -2.53
C LEU A 197 -7.91 -16.50 -3.05
N LEU A 198 -6.61 -16.59 -2.78
CA LEU A 198 -5.61 -15.63 -3.25
C LEU A 198 -5.54 -15.61 -4.77
N ASP A 199 -5.48 -16.78 -5.41
CA ASP A 199 -5.49 -16.94 -6.85
C ASP A 199 -6.72 -16.28 -7.49
N THR A 200 -7.90 -16.44 -6.87
CA THR A 200 -9.13 -15.81 -7.35
C THR A 200 -9.04 -14.29 -7.32
N VAL A 201 -8.52 -13.73 -6.23
CA VAL A 201 -8.37 -12.27 -6.07
C VAL A 201 -7.35 -11.73 -7.06
N PHE A 202 -6.16 -12.33 -7.17
CA PHE A 202 -5.09 -11.82 -8.03
C PHE A 202 -5.32 -12.05 -9.53
N LYS A 203 -6.09 -13.06 -9.93
CA LYS A 203 -6.43 -13.31 -11.35
C LYS A 203 -7.65 -12.53 -11.83
N THR A 204 -8.40 -11.92 -10.93
CA THR A 204 -9.57 -11.11 -11.27
C THR A 204 -9.18 -9.65 -11.36
N TYR A 205 -9.49 -8.99 -12.47
CA TYR A 205 -9.37 -7.53 -12.53
C TYR A 205 -10.41 -6.89 -11.62
N LEU A 206 -9.95 -6.25 -10.55
CA LEU A 206 -10.76 -5.50 -9.61
C LEU A 206 -10.24 -4.06 -9.58
N PRO A 207 -11.06 -3.04 -9.90
CA PRO A 207 -10.65 -1.66 -9.74
C PRO A 207 -10.62 -1.29 -8.25
N ASN A 208 -9.63 -0.50 -7.85
CA ASN A 208 -9.46 0.04 -6.49
C ASN A 208 -9.60 -1.02 -5.37
N PRO A 209 -8.93 -2.19 -5.45
CA PRO A 209 -8.97 -3.15 -4.37
C PRO A 209 -8.09 -2.64 -3.21
N VAL A 210 -8.52 -2.93 -1.99
CA VAL A 210 -7.68 -2.85 -0.79
C VAL A 210 -7.58 -4.26 -0.25
N ILE A 211 -6.41 -4.86 -0.36
CA ILE A 211 -6.22 -6.26 0.02
C ILE A 211 -5.52 -6.29 1.39
N MET A 212 -6.10 -7.02 2.32
CA MET A 212 -5.47 -7.34 3.59
C MET A 212 -5.56 -8.82 3.85
N GLY A 213 -4.62 -9.32 4.63
CA GLY A 213 -4.70 -10.68 5.08
C GLY A 213 -3.94 -10.88 6.35
N SER A 214 -4.19 -12.04 6.94
CA SER A 214 -3.43 -12.50 8.09
C SER A 214 -3.21 -14.00 7.90
N PRO A 215 -1.97 -14.49 8.09
CA PRO A 215 -1.73 -15.92 8.18
C PRO A 215 -2.54 -16.46 9.37
N ALA A 216 -3.68 -17.08 9.10
CA ALA A 216 -4.56 -17.58 10.14
C ALA A 216 -4.01 -18.88 10.72
N GLY A 217 -3.08 -18.78 11.66
CA GLY A 217 -2.54 -19.91 12.40
C GLY A 217 -1.99 -19.42 13.74
N ARG A 218 -2.12 -20.23 14.79
CA ARG A 218 -1.81 -19.91 16.21
C ARG A 218 -0.32 -19.66 16.51
N ARG A 219 0.44 -19.04 15.61
CA ARG A 219 1.89 -18.91 15.70
C ARG A 219 2.46 -17.56 15.26
N LEU A 220 1.63 -16.52 15.26
CA LEU A 220 2.18 -15.17 15.36
C LEU A 220 2.63 -14.95 16.81
N ASP A 221 3.71 -14.20 17.03
CA ASP A 221 4.06 -13.75 18.38
C ASP A 221 2.96 -12.84 18.97
N HIS A 222 3.06 -12.56 20.27
CA HIS A 222 2.00 -11.84 20.98
C HIS A 222 1.79 -10.42 20.43
N ASP A 223 2.88 -9.75 20.05
CA ASP A 223 2.88 -8.36 19.60
C ASP A 223 2.31 -8.22 18.18
N THR A 224 2.68 -9.14 17.28
CA THR A 224 2.13 -9.21 15.93
C THR A 224 0.63 -9.52 15.95
N ASN A 225 0.18 -10.43 16.82
CA ASN A 225 -1.26 -10.68 17.00
C ASN A 225 -2.02 -9.43 17.49
N GLN A 226 -1.42 -8.62 18.36
CA GLN A 226 -2.05 -7.38 18.82
C GLN A 226 -2.17 -6.34 17.70
N LEU A 227 -1.12 -6.18 16.88
CA LEU A 227 -1.12 -5.25 15.74
C LEU A 227 -2.15 -5.67 14.67
N ILE A 228 -2.22 -6.95 14.29
CA ILE A 228 -3.26 -7.42 13.36
C ILE A 228 -4.65 -7.22 13.96
N ALA A 229 -4.82 -7.55 15.24
CA ALA A 229 -6.10 -7.42 15.92
C ALA A 229 -6.54 -5.95 16.09
N SER A 230 -5.63 -4.98 15.99
CA SER A 230 -5.98 -3.56 16.02
C SER A 230 -6.37 -3.01 14.65
N LEU A 231 -5.94 -3.62 13.54
CA LEU A 231 -6.25 -3.15 12.19
C LEU A 231 -7.76 -3.26 11.90
N PRO A 232 -8.47 -2.16 11.62
CA PRO A 232 -9.93 -2.10 11.51
C PRO A 232 -10.54 -3.15 10.58
N LEU A 233 -9.94 -3.37 9.41
CA LEU A 233 -10.43 -4.34 8.43
C LEU A 233 -10.26 -5.80 8.89
N ILE A 234 -9.35 -6.08 9.81
CA ILE A 234 -9.10 -7.44 10.32
C ILE A 234 -9.72 -7.65 11.71
N LYS A 235 -9.85 -6.58 12.49
CA LYS A 235 -10.42 -6.53 13.83
C LYS A 235 -11.80 -7.20 13.82
N HIS A 236 -11.97 -8.21 14.69
CA HIS A 236 -13.16 -9.08 14.79
C HIS A 236 -13.32 -10.20 13.74
N ARG A 237 -12.40 -10.37 12.77
CA ARG A 237 -12.48 -11.44 11.75
C ARG A 237 -11.58 -12.65 12.07
N LEU A 238 -10.46 -12.42 12.77
CA LEU A 238 -9.46 -13.45 13.11
C LEU A 238 -10.02 -14.64 13.89
N TYR A 239 -10.99 -14.41 14.78
CA TYR A 239 -11.49 -15.43 15.71
C TYR A 239 -12.82 -16.05 15.30
N THR A 240 -13.34 -15.64 14.14
CA THR A 240 -14.71 -15.97 13.72
C THR A 240 -14.74 -17.14 12.74
N VAL A 241 -13.57 -17.60 12.26
CA VAL A 241 -13.47 -18.60 11.19
C VAL A 241 -12.55 -19.77 11.56
N TYR A 242 -13.00 -20.98 11.25
CA TYR A 242 -12.25 -22.24 11.42
C TYR A 242 -11.68 -22.79 10.11
N GLN A 243 -11.95 -22.10 9.00
CA GLN A 243 -11.51 -22.43 7.65
C GLN A 243 -11.04 -21.15 6.95
N PRO A 244 -10.15 -21.25 5.95
CA PRO A 244 -9.79 -20.11 5.12
C PRO A 244 -11.03 -19.39 4.61
N THR A 245 -11.07 -18.08 4.80
CA THR A 245 -12.25 -17.26 4.49
C THR A 245 -11.82 -15.94 3.87
N ALA A 246 -12.47 -15.56 2.77
CA ALA A 246 -12.39 -14.23 2.20
C ALA A 246 -13.63 -13.41 2.59
N PHE A 247 -13.40 -12.19 3.06
CA PHE A 247 -14.44 -11.20 3.32
C PHE A 247 -14.33 -10.11 2.26
N VAL A 248 -15.44 -9.77 1.61
CA VAL A 248 -15.51 -8.67 0.65
C VAL A 248 -16.43 -7.60 1.23
N CYS A 249 -15.86 -6.44 1.51
CA CYS A 249 -16.51 -5.38 2.27
C CYS A 249 -16.42 -4.05 1.52
N GLN A 250 -17.31 -3.14 1.89
CA GLN A 250 -17.32 -1.75 1.45
C GLN A 250 -17.72 -0.89 2.64
N ASN A 251 -16.97 0.17 2.91
CA ASN A 251 -17.15 1.03 4.08
C ASN A 251 -17.18 0.20 5.37
N TYR A 252 -16.24 -0.73 5.52
CA TYR A 252 -16.14 -1.62 6.68
C TYR A 252 -17.32 -2.60 6.87
N VAL A 253 -18.33 -2.58 5.98
CA VAL A 253 -19.49 -3.49 6.02
C VAL A 253 -19.29 -4.61 5.02
N CYS A 254 -19.24 -5.84 5.53
CA CYS A 254 -19.00 -7.02 4.70
C CYS A 254 -20.30 -7.61 4.18
N GLN A 255 -20.28 -8.00 2.92
CA GLN A 255 -21.18 -9.04 2.46
C GLN A 255 -20.71 -10.33 3.14
N LEU A 256 -21.51 -10.86 4.06
CA LEU A 256 -21.23 -12.16 4.66
C LEU A 256 -21.07 -13.17 3.53
N PRO A 257 -20.02 -14.00 3.54
CA PRO A 257 -19.89 -15.04 2.53
C PRO A 257 -21.17 -15.88 2.56
N PRO A 258 -21.75 -16.24 1.40
CA PRO A 258 -22.84 -17.19 1.39
C PRO A 258 -22.38 -18.43 2.14
N GLN A 259 -23.15 -18.88 3.14
CA GLN A 259 -22.83 -20.10 3.88
C GLN A 259 -22.52 -21.19 2.87
N ILE A 260 -21.27 -21.65 2.83
CA ILE A 260 -20.88 -22.81 2.01
C ILE A 260 -21.65 -23.99 2.61
N ARG A 261 -22.83 -24.29 2.04
CA ARG A 261 -23.54 -25.52 2.31
C ARG A 261 -22.64 -26.62 1.77
N THR A 262 -21.91 -27.29 2.65
CA THR A 262 -21.39 -28.62 2.39
C THR A 262 -22.53 -29.45 1.84
N ILE A 263 -22.46 -29.79 0.56
CA ILE A 263 -23.32 -30.80 -0.03
C ILE A 263 -22.90 -32.10 0.64
N SER A 264 -23.60 -32.47 1.72
CA SER A 264 -23.52 -33.82 2.26
C SER A 264 -24.06 -34.73 1.17
N ASN A 265 -23.19 -35.57 0.60
CA ASN A 265 -23.59 -36.67 -0.26
C ASN A 265 -24.67 -37.47 0.48
N ALA A 266 -25.92 -37.35 0.00
CA ALA A 266 -26.99 -38.24 0.40
C ALA A 266 -26.75 -39.57 -0.32
N SER A 267 -26.41 -40.56 0.49
CA SER A 267 -26.49 -42.00 0.23
C SER A 267 -27.86 -42.43 -0.30
#